data_AF-A0A950LT70-F1
#
_entry.id   AF-A0A950LT70-F1
#
_cell.length_a   1.000
_cell.length_b   1.000
_cell.length_c   1.000
_cell.angle_alpha   90.00
_cell.angle_beta   90.00
_cell.angle_gamma   90.00
#
_symmetry.space_group_name_H-M   'P 1'
#
loop_
_entity.id
_entity.type
_entity.pdbx_description
1 polymer ?
#
loop_
_entity_poly.entity_id
_entity_poly.type
_entity_poly.pdbx_seq_one_letter_code
_entity_poly.pdbx_strand_id
1 'polypeptide(L)'
;MKDQLEALIMQMYKSNILYSEAVREFKKKFILTVLQENNGNQCRAARELGMHRNTLSRTLDELKIDVRQLREAKRPPRSARPFSFEKKAAR
;
A
#
# COMPACT_ATOMS: atom_id res chain seq x y z
N MET A 1 22.46 3.76 -5.98
CA MET A 1 21.05 4.19 -6.26
C MET A 1 20.89 4.65 -7.70
N LYS A 2 21.60 5.69 -8.18
CA LYS A 2 21.51 6.13 -9.59
C LYS A 2 21.84 5.01 -10.58
N ASP A 3 22.97 4.33 -10.39
CA ASP A 3 23.43 3.29 -11.31
C ASP A 3 22.48 2.08 -11.39
N GLN A 4 21.86 1.70 -10.27
CA GLN A 4 20.89 0.60 -10.22
C GLN A 4 19.57 0.96 -10.92
N LEU A 5 19.12 2.22 -10.77
CA LEU A 5 17.92 2.69 -11.46
C LEU A 5 18.17 2.83 -12.96
N GLU A 6 19.32 3.35 -13.37
CA GLU A 6 19.70 3.45 -14.79
C GLU A 6 19.81 2.07 -15.44
N ALA A 7 20.42 1.09 -14.75
CA ALA A 7 20.47 -0.29 -15.23
C ALA A 7 19.08 -0.88 -15.42
N LEU A 8 18.15 -0.65 -14.48
CA LEU A 8 16.77 -1.10 -14.57
C LEU A 8 16.04 -0.44 -15.74
N ILE A 9 16.16 0.87 -15.90
CA ILE A 9 15.54 1.62 -17.01
C ILE A 9 16.06 1.10 -18.35
N MET A 10 17.38 0.91 -18.48
CA MET A 10 17.98 0.37 -19.70
C MET A 10 17.49 -1.05 -20.01
N GLN A 11 17.29 -1.89 -18.98
CA GLN A 11 16.70 -3.21 -19.16
C GLN A 11 15.24 -3.12 -19.64
N MET A 12 14.41 -2.28 -19.02
CA MET A 12 13.01 -2.11 -19.42
C MET A 12 12.89 -1.59 -20.85
N TYR A 13 13.75 -0.64 -21.23
CA TYR A 13 13.82 -0.12 -22.59
C TYR A 13 14.23 -1.20 -23.60
N LYS A 14 15.27 -1.99 -23.30
CA LYS A 14 15.71 -3.10 -24.16
C LYS A 14 14.66 -4.23 -24.27
N SER A 15 13.86 -4.43 -23.24
CA SER A 15 12.73 -5.38 -23.24
C SER A 15 11.47 -4.85 -23.94
N ASN A 16 11.55 -3.65 -24.56
CA ASN A 16 10.47 -3.02 -25.31
C ASN A 16 9.21 -2.75 -24.46
N ILE A 17 9.37 -2.51 -23.17
CA ILE A 17 8.29 -2.14 -22.26
C ILE A 17 7.87 -0.70 -22.55
N LEU A 18 6.56 -0.49 -22.71
CA LEU A 18 6.01 0.85 -22.93
C LEU A 18 6.22 1.70 -21.67
N TYR A 19 6.48 3.00 -21.85
CA TYR A 19 6.63 3.94 -20.73
C TYR A 19 5.46 3.86 -19.73
N SER A 20 4.23 3.78 -20.24
CA SER A 20 3.02 3.66 -19.42
C SER A 20 3.00 2.40 -18.55
N GLU A 21 3.51 1.28 -19.08
CA GLU A 21 3.60 0.02 -18.36
C GLU A 21 4.70 0.06 -17.31
N ALA A 22 5.86 0.64 -17.66
CA ALA A 22 6.96 0.82 -16.72
C ALA A 22 6.55 1.68 -15.52
N VAL A 23 5.87 2.81 -15.76
CA VAL A 23 5.34 3.68 -14.70
C VAL A 23 4.30 2.94 -13.86
N ARG A 24 3.43 2.15 -14.49
CA ARG A 24 2.41 1.37 -13.77
C ARG A 24 3.04 0.32 -12.85
N GLU A 25 4.03 -0.42 -13.33
CA GLU A 25 4.73 -1.44 -12.54
C GLU A 25 5.53 -0.81 -11.40
N PHE A 26 6.24 0.29 -11.66
CA PHE A 26 6.92 1.05 -10.61
C PHE A 26 5.92 1.50 -9.52
N LYS A 27 4.83 2.16 -9.93
CA LYS A 27 3.78 2.64 -9.01
C LYS A 27 3.20 1.49 -8.18
N LYS A 28 2.94 0.35 -8.81
CA LYS A 28 2.43 -0.86 -8.15
C LYS A 28 3.40 -1.39 -7.11
N LYS A 29 4.67 -1.59 -7.47
CA LYS A 29 5.70 -2.12 -6.56
C LYS A 29 5.96 -1.17 -5.39
N PHE A 30 6.08 0.12 -5.66
CA PHE A 30 6.35 1.13 -4.63
C PHE A 30 5.24 1.20 -3.58
N ILE A 31 3.98 1.27 -4.02
CA ILE A 31 2.82 1.29 -3.11
C ILE A 31 2.71 -0.01 -2.31
N LEU A 32 3.00 -1.15 -2.94
CA LEU A 32 2.95 -2.45 -2.28
C LEU A 32 3.98 -2.53 -1.15
N THR A 33 5.22 -2.08 -1.38
CA THR A 33 6.25 -2.01 -0.33
C THR A 33 5.79 -1.16 0.85
N VAL A 34 5.26 0.04 0.61
CA VAL A 34 4.78 0.90 1.71
C VAL A 34 3.59 0.27 2.44
N LEU A 35 2.71 -0.44 1.74
CA LEU A 35 1.62 -1.18 2.38
C LEU A 35 2.11 -2.37 3.22
N GLN A 36 3.17 -3.06 2.79
CA GLN A 36 3.79 -4.16 3.53
C GLN A 36 4.39 -3.68 4.85
N GLU A 37 5.19 -2.60 4.79
CA GLU A 37 5.78 -1.96 5.99
C GLU A 37 4.70 -1.50 6.99
N ASN A 38 3.51 -1.17 6.48
CA ASN A 38 2.36 -0.74 7.30
C ASN A 38 1.35 -1.87 7.63
N ASN A 39 1.69 -3.15 7.41
CA ASN A 39 0.81 -4.33 7.60
C ASN A 39 -0.60 -4.15 6.98
N GLY A 40 -0.68 -3.55 5.80
CA GLY A 40 -1.95 -3.27 5.10
C GLY A 40 -2.81 -2.16 5.74
N ASN A 41 -2.21 -1.26 6.53
CA ASN A 41 -2.87 -0.06 7.04
C ASN A 41 -2.81 1.09 6.02
N GLN A 42 -3.84 1.16 5.16
CA GLN A 42 -3.95 2.17 4.11
C GLN A 42 -3.92 3.62 4.62
N CYS A 43 -4.43 3.90 5.83
CA CYS A 43 -4.41 5.27 6.36
C CYS A 43 -2.99 5.73 6.71
N ARG A 44 -2.15 4.83 7.24
CA ARG A 44 -0.74 5.15 7.54
C ARG A 44 0.08 5.18 6.25
N ALA A 45 -0.07 4.17 5.40
CA ALA A 45 0.57 4.13 4.09
C ALA A 45 0.26 5.37 3.24
N ALA A 46 -0.99 5.86 3.23
CA ALA A 46 -1.35 7.07 2.50
C ALA A 46 -0.62 8.32 3.03
N ARG A 47 -0.42 8.43 4.35
CA ARG A 47 0.35 9.53 4.95
C ARG A 47 1.82 9.48 4.57
N GLU A 48 2.43 8.29 4.59
CA GLU A 48 3.83 8.09 4.17
C GLU A 48 4.02 8.35 2.68
N LEU A 49 3.06 7.95 1.85
CA LEU A 49 3.02 8.26 0.42
C LEU A 49 2.69 9.74 0.12
N GLY A 50 2.39 10.55 1.14
CA GLY A 50 2.06 11.97 0.97
C GLY A 50 0.75 12.22 0.21
N MET A 51 -0.21 11.30 0.28
CA MET A 51 -1.49 11.40 -0.45
C MET A 51 -2.70 11.13 0.43
N HIS A 52 -3.88 11.55 -0.05
CA HIS A 52 -5.13 11.27 0.65
C HIS A 52 -5.49 9.77 0.56
N ARG A 53 -6.04 9.20 1.64
CA ARG A 53 -6.40 7.76 1.69
C ARG A 53 -7.37 7.32 0.57
N ASN A 54 -8.27 8.21 0.14
CA ASN A 54 -9.23 7.90 -0.94
C ASN A 54 -8.51 7.81 -2.29
N THR A 55 -7.49 8.65 -2.51
CA THR A 55 -6.63 8.59 -3.70
C THR A 55 -5.85 7.28 -3.71
N LEU A 56 -5.31 6.88 -2.55
CA LEU A 56 -4.67 5.58 -2.41
C LEU A 56 -5.66 4.45 -2.70
N SER A 57 -6.87 4.46 -2.12
CA SER A 57 -7.90 3.43 -2.37
C SER A 57 -8.21 3.27 -3.87
N ARG A 58 -8.49 4.36 -4.58
CA ARG A 58 -8.76 4.33 -6.02
C ARG A 58 -7.57 3.80 -6.82
N THR A 59 -6.36 4.22 -6.42
CA THR A 59 -5.12 3.73 -7.04
C THR A 59 -4.95 2.22 -6.85
N LEU A 60 -5.31 1.68 -5.68
CA LEU A 60 -5.24 0.24 -5.41
C LEU A 60 -6.24 -0.54 -6.26
N ASP A 61 -7.44 0.01 -6.46
CA ASP A 61 -8.47 -0.57 -7.33
C ASP A 61 -8.01 -0.59 -8.80
N GLU A 62 -7.45 0.52 -9.30
CA GLU A 62 -6.87 0.64 -10.64
C GLU A 62 -5.71 -0.35 -10.89
N LEU A 63 -4.89 -0.56 -9.86
CA LEU A 63 -3.74 -1.46 -9.91
C LEU A 63 -4.11 -2.92 -9.56
N LYS A 64 -5.37 -3.19 -9.22
CA LYS A 64 -5.90 -4.50 -8.80
C LYS A 64 -5.08 -5.12 -7.66
N ILE A 65 -4.71 -4.32 -6.66
CA ILE A 65 -3.92 -4.77 -5.50
C ILE A 65 -4.87 -5.19 -4.37
N ASP A 66 -4.81 -6.46 -3.96
CA ASP A 66 -5.59 -6.96 -2.83
C ASP A 66 -4.87 -6.73 -1.50
N VAL A 67 -5.29 -5.70 -0.77
CA VAL A 67 -4.74 -5.35 0.55
C VAL A 67 -5.07 -6.39 1.62
N ARG A 68 -6.05 -7.27 1.40
CA ARG A 68 -6.43 -8.29 2.39
C ARG A 68 -5.34 -9.34 2.56
N GLN A 69 -4.57 -9.63 1.51
CA GLN A 69 -3.47 -10.58 1.54
C GLN A 69 -2.28 -10.06 2.36
N LEU A 70 -2.16 -8.74 2.48
CA LEU A 70 -1.09 -8.06 3.22
C LEU A 70 -1.39 -7.92 4.72
N ARG A 71 -2.58 -8.33 5.16
CA ARG A 71 -2.98 -8.27 6.57
C ARG A 71 -2.75 -9.62 7.21
N GLU A 72 -1.71 -9.71 8.03
CA GLU A 72 -1.35 -10.92 8.78
C GLU A 72 -2.48 -11.41 9.71
N ALA A 73 -3.31 -10.50 10.23
CA ALA A 73 -4.43 -10.85 11.10
C ALA A 73 -5.78 -10.40 10.52
N LYS A 74 -6.67 -11.38 10.28
CA LYS A 74 -8.11 -11.09 10.12
C LYS A 74 -8.61 -10.53 11.45
N ARG A 75 -8.93 -9.23 11.47
CA ARG A 75 -9.55 -8.62 12.65
C ARG A 75 -10.79 -9.45 13.03
N PRO A 76 -10.91 -9.90 14.29
CA PRO A 76 -12.09 -10.67 14.69
C PRO A 76 -13.36 -9.85 14.45
N PRO A 77 -14.48 -10.52 14.10
CA PRO A 77 -15.78 -9.88 13.97
C PRO A 77 -16.09 -9.11 15.26
N ARG A 78 -16.85 -8.03 15.15
CA ARG A 78 -17.09 -7.09 16.26
C ARG A 78 -17.65 -7.78 17.51
N SER A 79 -18.42 -8.86 17.33
CA SER A 79 -18.99 -9.71 18.38
C SER A 79 -17.94 -10.50 19.18
N ALA A 80 -16.80 -10.84 18.58
CA ALA A 80 -15.71 -11.58 19.21
C ALA A 80 -14.60 -10.65 19.75
N ARG A 81 -14.79 -9.33 19.69
CA ARG A 81 -13.84 -8.38 20.27
C ARG A 81 -14.12 -8.25 21.77
N PRO A 82 -13.10 -8.29 22.64
CA PRO A 82 -13.30 -7.98 24.05
C PRO A 82 -13.90 -6.58 24.16
N PHE A 83 -15.01 -6.46 24.89
CA PHE A 83 -15.68 -5.18 25.14
C PHE A 83 -14.75 -4.35 26.05
N SER A 84 -14.00 -3.41 25.48
CA SER A 84 -13.22 -2.47 26.27
C SER A 84 -14.16 -1.41 26.86
N PHE A 85 -14.69 -1.68 28.05
CA PHE A 85 -15.30 -0.65 28.89
C PHE A 85 -14.20 0.24 29.46
N GLU A 86 -13.76 1.25 28.72
CA GLU A 86 -13.14 2.41 29.38
C GLU A 86 -14.26 3.24 30.01
N LYS A 87 -14.53 2.98 31.30
CA LYS A 87 -15.26 3.92 32.15
C LYS A 87 -14.48 5.23 32.12
N LYS A 88 -15.02 6.25 31.43
CA LYS A 88 -14.70 7.65 31.74
C LYS A 88 -15.17 7.92 33.17
N ALA A 89 -14.29 7.74 34.14
CA ALA A 89 -14.38 8.48 35.39
C ALA A 89 -13.85 9.89 35.10
N ALA A 90 -14.75 10.80 34.71
CA ALA A 90 -14.48 12.23 34.75
C ALA A 90 -15.46 12.81 35.77
N ARG A 91 -14.90 13.17 36.92
CA ARG A 91 -15.49 14.03 37.95
C ARG A 91 -15.26 15.47 37.54
#